data_AF-A0A951Z4C6-F1
#
_entry.id   AF-A0A951Z4C6-F1
#
_cell.length_a   1.000
_cell.length_b   1.000
_cell.length_c   1.000
_cell.angle_alpha   90.00
_cell.angle_beta   90.00
_cell.angle_gamma   90.00
#
_symmetry.space_group_name_H-M   'P 1'
#
loop_
_entity.id
_entity.type
_entity.pdbx_description
1 polymer ?
#
loop_
_entity_poly.entity_id
_entity_poly.type
_entity_poly.pdbx_seq_one_letter_code
_entity_poly.pdbx_strand_id
1 'polypeptide(L)'
;GLYVSYPSSSSSARLAQFDVCCDTIDMSALLGLGGGEAGHQHGAANDEPELTTEQLRQFYELMGGGWMATPQFGGGGQQSAGSEEDLERYFDEVRTYLAEREKNPATPRDLRKDAMAPYLRGEKTVFLRARNAASIRGAVAFAKKHSLKVVLVDASEAWKEAALLAKENVPVIISPAGASTLGANTPDNAWDPYDTPYVKAGLLAKAGVKFCFQAGSSSETMNLPAKAAQSCAYGLSREALLRALTLDAAQILGVGDKVGSLEPGKVANLIVTEGDPFEFTGSVRYAFIEGQPRAMTTKHTMLRDKYMARLR
;
A
#
# COMPACT_ATOMS: atom_id res chain seq x y z
N GLY A 1 6.11 5.85 -7.67
CA GLY A 1 7.48 5.32 -7.61
C GLY A 1 7.51 3.99 -8.35
N LEU A 2 8.70 3.47 -8.66
CA LEU A 2 8.85 2.14 -9.25
C LEU A 2 8.64 1.10 -8.15
N TYR A 3 7.82 0.08 -8.37
CA TYR A 3 7.58 -0.99 -7.40
C TYR A 3 8.27 -2.27 -7.85
N VAL A 4 9.15 -2.82 -7.03
CA VAL A 4 9.86 -4.07 -7.32
C VAL A 4 9.63 -5.02 -6.16
N SER A 5 9.25 -6.26 -6.43
CA SER A 5 9.03 -7.25 -5.38
C SER A 5 10.20 -8.20 -5.26
N TYR A 6 10.88 -8.19 -4.11
CA TYR A 6 11.80 -9.24 -3.70
C TYR A 6 11.02 -10.41 -3.10
N PRO A 7 11.44 -11.65 -3.36
CA PRO A 7 10.77 -12.83 -2.86
C PRO A 7 11.22 -13.17 -1.44
N SER A 8 10.32 -13.76 -0.63
CA SER A 8 10.57 -14.11 0.77
C SER A 8 11.00 -15.57 1.00
N SER A 9 10.97 -16.45 0.01
CA SER A 9 11.57 -17.80 0.09
C SER A 9 11.68 -18.40 -1.30
N SER A 10 12.88 -18.88 -1.67
CA SER A 10 13.25 -19.64 -2.89
C SER A 10 12.61 -19.29 -4.24
N SER A 11 11.96 -18.15 -4.41
CA SER A 11 11.02 -17.93 -5.51
C SER A 11 11.09 -16.51 -6.05
N SER A 12 12.20 -16.17 -6.72
CA SER A 12 12.40 -15.15 -7.77
C SER A 12 11.77 -13.75 -7.63
N ALA A 13 12.59 -12.73 -7.90
CA ALA A 13 12.18 -11.34 -7.89
C ALA A 13 11.28 -11.01 -9.09
N ARG A 14 10.27 -10.18 -8.87
CA ARG A 14 9.37 -9.72 -9.94
C ARG A 14 9.54 -8.22 -10.16
N LEU A 15 9.79 -7.86 -11.41
CA LEU A 15 9.53 -6.53 -11.95
C LEU A 15 8.00 -6.39 -12.04
N ALA A 16 7.39 -5.67 -11.10
CA ALA A 16 5.98 -5.31 -11.23
C ALA A 16 5.90 -4.19 -12.27
N GLN A 17 5.13 -4.48 -13.32
CA GLN A 17 4.86 -3.63 -14.47
C GLN A 17 4.44 -2.21 -14.03
N PHE A 18 4.83 -1.21 -14.84
CA PHE A 18 4.41 0.19 -14.68
C PHE A 18 2.90 0.27 -14.50
N ASP A 19 2.47 0.58 -13.27
CA ASP A 19 1.11 1.07 -13.09
C ASP A 19 1.13 2.53 -13.56
N VAL A 20 0.54 2.77 -14.72
CA VAL A 20 0.15 4.10 -15.16
C VAL A 20 -0.94 4.55 -14.20
N CYS A 21 -0.54 5.02 -13.01
CA CYS A 21 -1.44 5.79 -12.17
C CYS A 21 -1.49 7.18 -12.78
N CYS A 22 -2.56 7.38 -13.53
CA CYS A 22 -2.97 8.55 -14.28
C CYS A 22 -2.71 9.89 -13.57
N ASP A 23 -2.47 10.93 -14.38
CA ASP A 23 -2.42 12.36 -14.02
C ASP A 23 -3.76 12.94 -13.51
N THR A 24 -4.61 12.13 -12.91
CA THR A 24 -5.84 12.54 -12.24
C THR A 24 -6.07 11.57 -11.09
N ILE A 25 -5.72 11.98 -9.89
CA ILE A 25 -6.31 11.39 -8.69
C ILE A 25 -7.80 11.74 -8.77
N ASP A 26 -8.61 10.78 -9.20
CA ASP A 26 -10.04 10.89 -9.04
C ASP A 26 -10.35 10.84 -7.54
N MET A 27 -10.53 12.04 -6.98
CA MET A 27 -10.88 12.30 -5.58
C MET A 27 -12.25 11.72 -5.20
N SER A 28 -13.00 11.12 -6.14
CA SER A 28 -14.26 10.43 -5.88
C SER A 28 -14.10 9.22 -4.94
N ALA A 29 -12.99 8.47 -5.06
CA ALA A 29 -12.73 7.30 -4.23
C ALA A 29 -12.38 7.65 -2.77
N LEU A 30 -11.97 8.90 -2.50
CA LEU A 30 -11.60 9.36 -1.16
C LEU A 30 -12.79 9.93 -0.36
N LEU A 31 -13.93 10.17 -1.01
CA LEU A 31 -15.08 10.87 -0.41
C LEU A 31 -16.29 10.00 -0.08
N GLY A 32 -16.25 8.69 -0.34
CA GLY A 32 -17.39 7.82 -0.01
C GLY A 32 -18.72 8.26 -0.65
N LEU A 33 -18.65 9.02 -1.75
CA LEU A 33 -19.79 9.26 -2.63
C LEU A 33 -19.88 8.02 -3.52
N GLY A 34 -20.73 7.09 -3.11
CA GLY A 34 -21.07 5.95 -3.95
C GLY A 34 -21.68 6.42 -5.27
N GLY A 35 -21.31 5.71 -6.34
CA GLY A 35 -22.15 5.46 -7.51
C GLY A 35 -22.53 6.67 -8.35
N GLY A 36 -21.79 6.87 -9.43
CA GLY A 36 -22.22 7.66 -10.58
C GLY A 36 -21.90 6.89 -11.85
N GLU A 37 -22.73 5.89 -12.14
CA GLU A 37 -22.81 5.29 -13.47
C GLU A 37 -22.98 6.40 -14.52
N ALA A 38 -22.25 6.29 -15.61
CA ALA A 38 -22.55 7.01 -16.82
C ALA A 38 -23.90 6.52 -17.35
N GLY A 39 -24.95 7.26 -16.97
CA GLY A 39 -26.13 7.55 -17.76
C GLY A 39 -27.05 6.39 -18.12
N HIS A 40 -28.14 6.24 -17.37
CA HIS A 40 -29.44 5.88 -17.97
C HIS A 40 -30.54 6.79 -17.41
N GLN A 41 -31.18 7.50 -18.32
CA GLN A 41 -32.32 8.37 -18.07
C GLN A 41 -33.53 7.53 -17.64
N HIS A 42 -34.28 8.00 -16.65
CA HIS A 42 -35.57 7.44 -16.30
C HIS A 42 -36.59 7.68 -17.42
N GLY A 43 -37.25 6.59 -17.84
CA GLY A 43 -38.41 6.64 -18.71
C GLY A 43 -39.14 5.30 -18.80
N ALA A 44 -40.22 5.19 -18.03
CA ALA A 44 -41.45 4.45 -18.33
C ALA A 44 -41.43 2.90 -18.48
N ALA A 45 -42.29 2.29 -17.65
CA ALA A 45 -43.20 1.18 -17.95
C ALA A 45 -42.67 -0.18 -18.47
N ASN A 46 -42.83 -1.16 -17.58
CA ASN A 46 -43.28 -2.55 -17.79
C ASN A 46 -42.48 -3.52 -18.68
N ASP A 47 -42.46 -4.77 -18.20
CA ASP A 47 -42.13 -6.03 -18.88
C ASP A 47 -40.64 -6.31 -19.13
N GLU A 48 -39.93 -6.83 -18.10
CA GLU A 48 -38.75 -7.66 -18.34
C GLU A 48 -39.12 -9.14 -18.33
N PRO A 49 -38.67 -9.94 -19.31
CA PRO A 49 -39.02 -11.35 -19.41
C PRO A 49 -38.25 -12.15 -18.35
N GLU A 50 -38.97 -12.81 -17.45
CA GLU A 50 -38.37 -13.82 -16.56
C GLU A 50 -37.66 -14.89 -17.40
N LEU A 51 -36.35 -15.03 -17.22
CA LEU A 51 -35.54 -16.06 -17.86
C LEU A 51 -36.13 -17.44 -17.54
N THR A 52 -36.43 -18.22 -18.57
CA THR A 52 -37.02 -19.54 -18.40
C THR A 52 -36.01 -20.51 -17.74
N THR A 53 -36.51 -21.52 -17.04
CA THR A 53 -35.70 -22.53 -16.33
C THR A 53 -34.63 -23.19 -17.19
N GLU A 54 -34.89 -23.37 -18.50
CA GLU A 54 -33.91 -23.83 -19.49
C GLU A 54 -32.74 -22.86 -19.70
N GLN A 55 -32.99 -21.55 -19.72
CA GLN A 55 -31.95 -20.52 -19.90
C GLN A 55 -31.06 -20.39 -18.67
N LEU A 56 -31.64 -20.52 -17.47
CA LEU A 56 -30.88 -20.61 -16.22
C LEU A 56 -30.02 -21.88 -16.17
N ARG A 57 -30.52 -22.99 -16.69
CA ARG A 57 -29.79 -24.26 -16.75
C ARG A 57 -28.62 -24.23 -17.75
N GLN A 58 -28.80 -23.61 -18.91
CA GLN A 58 -27.70 -23.36 -19.86
C GLN A 58 -26.63 -22.43 -19.26
N PHE A 59 -27.02 -21.40 -18.51
CA PHE A 59 -26.07 -20.55 -17.79
C PHE A 59 -25.31 -21.34 -16.70
N TYR A 60 -25.99 -22.25 -16.01
CA TYR A 60 -25.40 -23.12 -14.99
C TYR A 60 -24.42 -24.17 -15.56
N GLU A 61 -24.69 -24.67 -16.78
CA GLU A 61 -23.77 -25.56 -17.51
C GLU A 61 -22.58 -24.80 -18.10
N LEU A 62 -22.79 -23.57 -18.61
CA LEU A 62 -21.73 -22.69 -19.12
C LEU A 62 -20.74 -22.28 -18.02
N MET A 63 -21.23 -22.14 -16.78
CA MET A 63 -20.43 -21.83 -15.59
C MET A 63 -19.82 -23.08 -14.93
N GLY A 64 -19.88 -24.24 -15.58
CA GLY A 64 -19.17 -25.45 -15.16
C GLY A 64 -19.65 -25.99 -13.82
N GLY A 65 -20.94 -26.32 -13.73
CA GLY A 65 -21.61 -26.89 -12.56
C GLY A 65 -20.72 -27.75 -11.65
N GLY A 66 -20.36 -27.20 -10.48
CA GLY A 66 -19.50 -27.86 -9.52
C GLY A 66 -19.12 -26.97 -8.33
N TRP A 67 -20.08 -26.61 -7.48
CA TRP A 67 -19.77 -26.10 -6.14
C TRP A 67 -19.51 -27.27 -5.19
N MET A 68 -18.27 -27.79 -5.18
CA MET A 68 -17.56 -28.50 -4.08
C MET A 68 -16.30 -29.22 -4.61
N ALA A 69 -15.54 -28.51 -5.44
CA ALA A 69 -14.12 -28.77 -5.61
C ALA A 69 -13.50 -27.40 -5.89
N THR A 70 -12.75 -26.86 -4.93
CA THR A 70 -11.79 -25.79 -5.25
C THR A 70 -11.01 -26.28 -6.47
N PRO A 71 -10.98 -25.54 -7.59
CA PRO A 71 -10.04 -25.86 -8.64
C PRO A 71 -8.66 -25.75 -7.97
N GLN A 72 -8.03 -26.90 -7.73
CA GLN A 72 -6.60 -26.99 -7.74
C GLN A 72 -6.21 -26.36 -9.07
N PHE A 73 -5.78 -25.10 -9.01
CA PHE A 73 -5.05 -24.47 -10.09
C PHE A 73 -3.79 -25.32 -10.28
N GLY A 74 -3.94 -26.35 -11.11
CA GLY A 74 -2.86 -27.16 -11.63
C GLY A 74 -1.83 -26.22 -12.24
N GLY A 75 -0.57 -26.52 -11.94
CA GLY A 75 0.59 -25.82 -12.44
C GLY A 75 0.53 -25.64 -13.95
N GLY A 76 0.18 -24.43 -14.37
CA GLY A 76 0.36 -23.94 -15.72
C GLY A 76 1.59 -23.05 -15.73
N GLY A 77 2.72 -23.59 -16.20
CA GLY A 77 3.87 -22.85 -16.70
C GLY A 77 4.62 -21.99 -15.69
N GLN A 78 5.69 -22.56 -15.12
CA GLN A 78 6.89 -21.78 -14.78
C GLN A 78 7.42 -21.15 -16.08
N GLN A 79 6.88 -19.99 -16.46
CA GLN A 79 7.59 -19.07 -17.34
C GLN A 79 8.68 -18.44 -16.49
N SER A 80 9.93 -18.68 -16.88
CA SER A 80 11.16 -18.35 -16.15
C SER A 80 11.03 -17.07 -15.32
N ALA A 81 11.04 -17.26 -14.01
CA ALA A 81 10.91 -16.19 -13.05
C ALA A 81 12.25 -15.45 -12.93
N GLY A 82 12.22 -14.13 -13.10
CA GLY A 82 13.39 -13.26 -13.06
C GLY A 82 14.27 -13.51 -11.83
N SER A 83 15.50 -14.02 -12.01
CA SER A 83 16.47 -14.08 -10.91
C SER A 83 16.92 -12.66 -10.54
N GLU A 84 17.59 -12.49 -9.40
CA GLU A 84 18.26 -11.22 -9.08
C GLU A 84 19.21 -10.81 -10.22
N GLU A 85 19.81 -11.78 -10.91
CA GLU A 85 20.64 -11.57 -12.11
C GLU A 85 19.84 -11.02 -13.30
N ASP A 86 18.57 -11.39 -13.45
CA ASP A 86 17.71 -10.82 -14.49
C ASP A 86 17.36 -9.35 -14.21
N LEU A 87 17.19 -9.00 -12.94
CA LEU A 87 17.06 -7.60 -12.53
C LEU A 87 18.35 -6.81 -12.80
N GLU A 88 19.50 -7.37 -12.43
CA GLU A 88 20.80 -6.74 -12.71
C GLU A 88 21.01 -6.52 -14.21
N ARG A 89 20.79 -7.57 -15.01
CA ARG A 89 20.90 -7.50 -16.47
C ARG A 89 19.99 -6.42 -17.04
N TYR A 90 18.76 -6.32 -16.56
CA TYR A 90 17.83 -5.29 -17.03
C TYR A 90 18.31 -3.87 -16.68
N PHE A 91 18.84 -3.66 -15.47
CA PHE A 91 19.40 -2.36 -15.08
C PHE A 91 20.63 -1.98 -15.93
N ASP A 92 21.47 -2.94 -16.28
CA ASP A 92 22.64 -2.73 -17.13
C ASP A 92 22.26 -2.46 -18.60
N GLU A 93 21.25 -3.17 -19.12
CA GLU A 93 20.67 -2.92 -20.44
C GLU A 93 20.10 -1.49 -20.54
N VAL A 94 19.41 -1.04 -19.50
CA VAL A 94 18.82 0.31 -19.45
C VAL A 94 19.92 1.37 -19.38
N ARG A 95 20.99 1.16 -18.59
CA ARG A 95 22.14 2.08 -18.54
C ARG A 95 22.81 2.22 -19.90
N THR A 96 23.03 1.09 -20.57
CA THR A 96 23.64 1.06 -21.91
C THR A 96 22.75 1.80 -22.91
N TYR A 97 21.44 1.50 -22.90
CA TYR A 97 20.46 2.16 -23.76
C TYR A 97 20.43 3.69 -23.56
N LEU A 98 20.40 4.17 -22.32
CA LEU A 98 20.38 5.60 -22.02
C LEU A 98 21.67 6.29 -22.48
N ALA A 99 22.83 5.66 -22.30
CA ALA A 99 24.11 6.19 -22.77
C ALA A 99 24.22 6.25 -24.31
N GLU A 100 23.64 5.27 -25.02
CA GLU A 100 23.54 5.28 -26.48
C GLU A 100 22.57 6.37 -26.98
N ARG A 101 21.45 6.56 -26.28
CA ARG A 101 20.44 7.59 -26.57
C ARG A 101 20.99 9.02 -26.42
N GLU A 102 21.83 9.25 -25.41
CA GLU A 102 22.51 10.54 -25.22
C GLU A 102 23.49 10.85 -26.37
N LYS A 103 24.17 9.82 -26.90
CA LYS A 103 25.12 9.96 -28.01
C LYS A 103 24.45 10.06 -29.37
N ASN A 104 23.32 9.37 -29.56
CA ASN A 104 22.59 9.34 -30.82
C ASN A 104 21.08 9.55 -30.63
N PRO A 105 20.57 10.77 -30.86
CA PRO A 105 19.14 11.07 -30.77
C PRO A 105 18.26 10.29 -31.75
N ALA A 106 18.83 9.69 -32.80
CA ALA A 106 18.12 8.93 -33.83
C ALA A 106 17.82 7.46 -33.43
N THR A 107 18.37 6.97 -32.31
CA THR A 107 18.11 5.61 -31.82
C THR A 107 16.62 5.40 -31.54
N PRO A 108 16.00 4.27 -31.95
CA PRO A 108 14.60 3.98 -31.69
C PRO A 108 14.24 4.13 -30.21
N ARG A 109 13.10 4.78 -29.94
CA ARG A 109 12.64 5.06 -28.58
C ARG A 109 11.99 3.82 -27.98
N ASP A 110 12.53 3.35 -26.85
CA ASP A 110 11.86 2.37 -25.99
C ASP A 110 11.35 3.10 -24.74
N LEU A 111 10.03 3.30 -24.69
CA LEU A 111 9.37 4.00 -23.60
C LEU A 111 9.60 3.33 -22.23
N ARG A 112 9.79 2.00 -22.20
CA ARG A 112 10.01 1.25 -20.95
C ARG A 112 11.37 1.60 -20.33
N LYS A 113 12.41 1.68 -21.16
CA LYS A 113 13.78 2.00 -20.73
C LYS A 113 13.95 3.49 -20.43
N ASP A 114 13.31 4.36 -21.23
CA ASP A 114 13.27 5.80 -20.96
C ASP A 114 12.63 6.12 -19.61
N ALA A 115 11.55 5.42 -19.26
CA ALA A 115 10.84 5.62 -17.99
C ALA A 115 11.69 5.25 -16.77
N MET A 116 12.78 4.48 -16.94
CA MET A 116 13.71 4.13 -15.87
C MET A 116 14.78 5.18 -15.59
N ALA A 117 15.01 6.10 -16.52
CA ALA A 117 16.01 7.16 -16.39
C ALA A 117 15.92 7.95 -15.07
N PRO A 118 14.74 8.45 -14.61
CA PRO A 118 14.66 9.20 -13.35
C PRO A 118 14.95 8.35 -12.10
N TYR A 119 14.82 7.02 -12.18
CA TYR A 119 15.14 6.13 -11.06
C TYR A 119 16.65 5.86 -10.99
N LEU A 120 17.29 5.66 -12.14
CA LEU A 120 18.74 5.49 -12.24
C LEU A 120 19.52 6.76 -11.88
N ARG A 121 18.94 7.95 -12.13
CA ARG A 121 19.49 9.24 -11.70
C ARG A 121 19.23 9.58 -10.23
N GLY A 122 18.45 8.75 -9.51
CA GLY A 122 18.10 8.99 -8.10
C GLY A 122 17.06 10.09 -7.87
N GLU A 123 16.41 10.58 -8.92
CA GLU A 123 15.38 11.63 -8.84
C GLU A 123 14.08 11.07 -8.23
N LYS A 124 13.71 9.84 -8.58
CA LYS A 124 12.48 9.17 -8.12
C LYS A 124 12.78 8.00 -7.19
N THR A 125 11.91 7.84 -6.18
CA THR A 125 11.99 6.76 -5.20
C THR A 125 11.54 5.41 -5.79
N VAL A 126 12.28 4.36 -5.48
CA VAL A 126 11.97 2.96 -5.79
C VAL A 126 11.48 2.26 -4.52
N PHE A 127 10.31 1.64 -4.60
CA PHE A 127 9.73 0.83 -3.55
C PHE A 127 10.11 -0.64 -3.77
N LEU A 128 10.87 -1.20 -2.84
CA LEU A 128 11.28 -2.60 -2.88
C LEU A 128 10.49 -3.38 -1.83
N ARG A 129 9.59 -4.28 -2.25
CA ARG A 129 8.91 -5.17 -1.32
C ARG A 129 9.89 -6.25 -0.88
N ALA A 130 10.32 -6.24 0.38
CA ALA A 130 11.27 -7.21 0.92
C ALA A 130 10.86 -7.58 2.34
N ARG A 131 10.25 -8.76 2.50
CA ARG A 131 9.65 -9.17 3.78
C ARG A 131 10.68 -9.73 4.77
N ASN A 132 11.58 -10.56 4.28
CA ASN A 132 12.50 -11.35 5.11
C ASN A 132 13.89 -10.69 5.20
N ALA A 133 14.64 -10.98 6.26
CA ALA A 133 15.96 -10.42 6.56
C ALA A 133 16.97 -10.68 5.43
N ALA A 134 16.93 -11.85 4.79
CA ALA A 134 17.76 -12.14 3.62
C ALA A 134 17.42 -11.20 2.44
N SER A 135 16.13 -11.06 2.13
CA SER A 135 15.64 -10.19 1.05
C SER A 135 15.89 -8.72 1.35
N ILE A 136 15.81 -8.29 2.61
CA ILE A 136 16.13 -6.94 3.07
C ILE A 136 17.62 -6.64 2.84
N ARG A 137 18.51 -7.55 3.25
CA ARG A 137 19.96 -7.40 3.00
C ARG A 137 20.29 -7.32 1.51
N GLY A 138 19.67 -8.19 0.69
CA GLY A 138 19.81 -8.15 -0.77
C GLY A 138 19.31 -6.84 -1.37
N ALA A 139 18.12 -6.39 -0.98
CA ALA A 139 17.54 -5.12 -1.43
C ALA A 139 18.40 -3.91 -1.07
N VAL A 140 18.97 -3.88 0.14
CA VAL A 140 19.90 -2.82 0.58
C VAL A 140 21.21 -2.86 -0.21
N ALA A 141 21.77 -4.07 -0.44
CA ALA A 141 22.98 -4.23 -1.25
C ALA A 141 22.76 -3.78 -2.70
N PHE A 142 21.62 -4.15 -3.29
CA PHE A 142 21.22 -3.74 -4.64
C PHE A 142 21.04 -2.22 -4.74
N ALA A 143 20.35 -1.62 -3.77
CA ALA A 143 20.18 -0.17 -3.70
C ALA A 143 21.51 0.57 -3.68
N LYS A 144 22.47 0.06 -2.90
CA LYS A 144 23.82 0.62 -2.79
C LYS A 144 24.61 0.47 -4.08
N LYS A 145 24.58 -0.71 -4.70
CA LYS A 145 25.25 -0.98 -5.99
C LYS A 145 24.82 -0.01 -7.08
N HIS A 146 23.52 0.29 -7.14
CA HIS A 146 22.96 1.15 -8.19
C HIS A 146 22.73 2.61 -7.77
N SER A 147 23.09 3.00 -6.54
CA SER A 147 22.88 4.34 -5.97
C SER A 147 21.42 4.79 -6.04
N LEU A 148 20.49 3.88 -5.74
CA LEU A 148 19.05 4.12 -5.84
C LEU A 148 18.50 4.72 -4.55
N LYS A 149 17.54 5.64 -4.70
CA LYS A 149 16.70 6.11 -3.59
C LYS A 149 15.62 5.07 -3.31
N VAL A 150 15.78 4.28 -2.25
CA VAL A 150 14.90 3.13 -1.96
C VAL A 150 14.05 3.30 -0.70
N VAL A 151 12.89 2.67 -0.72
CA VAL A 151 11.99 2.46 0.43
C VAL A 151 11.64 0.99 0.47
N LEU A 152 11.76 0.34 1.63
CA LEU A 152 11.34 -1.05 1.77
C LEU A 152 9.86 -1.13 2.10
N VAL A 153 9.12 -1.99 1.42
CA VAL A 153 7.68 -2.19 1.61
C VAL A 153 7.40 -3.56 2.19
N ASP A 154 6.48 -3.62 3.15
CA ASP A 154 6.04 -4.85 3.82
C ASP A 154 7.20 -5.62 4.46
N ALA A 155 8.18 -4.90 5.01
CA ALA A 155 9.37 -5.49 5.58
C ALA A 155 9.12 -5.99 7.01
N SER A 156 8.43 -7.12 7.10
CA SER A 156 8.06 -7.74 8.39
C SER A 156 9.25 -8.03 9.29
N GLU A 157 10.37 -8.47 8.73
CA GLU A 157 11.59 -8.80 9.48
C GLU A 157 12.57 -7.63 9.61
N ALA A 158 12.16 -6.40 9.27
CA ALA A 158 13.01 -5.22 9.38
C ALA A 158 13.56 -4.98 10.80
N TRP A 159 12.85 -5.45 11.83
CA TRP A 159 13.31 -5.36 13.22
C TRP A 159 14.58 -6.17 13.48
N LYS A 160 14.84 -7.26 12.73
CA LYS A 160 16.07 -8.06 12.83
C LYS A 160 17.28 -7.33 12.24
N GLU A 161 17.05 -6.57 11.17
CA GLU A 161 18.07 -5.83 10.41
C GLU A 161 18.05 -4.32 10.72
N ALA A 162 17.47 -3.92 11.86
CA ALA A 162 17.24 -2.51 12.20
C ALA A 162 18.54 -1.69 12.24
N ALA A 163 19.64 -2.30 12.70
CA ALA A 163 20.96 -1.64 12.73
C ALA A 163 21.50 -1.35 11.31
N LEU A 164 21.29 -2.27 10.36
CA LEU A 164 21.68 -2.08 8.97
C LEU A 164 20.84 -0.96 8.33
N LEU A 165 19.54 -0.99 8.56
CA LEU A 165 18.60 -0.01 8.02
C LEU A 165 18.87 1.40 8.55
N ALA A 166 19.19 1.52 9.84
CA ALA A 166 19.57 2.80 10.45
C ALA A 166 20.90 3.31 9.87
N LYS A 167 21.90 2.44 9.72
CA LYS A 167 23.21 2.79 9.16
C LYS A 167 23.14 3.30 7.73
N GLU A 168 22.35 2.65 6.88
CA GLU A 168 22.21 3.01 5.47
C GLU A 168 21.05 4.01 5.24
N ASN A 169 20.38 4.46 6.31
CA ASN A 169 19.26 5.40 6.31
C ASN A 169 18.12 5.01 5.36
N VAL A 170 17.79 3.70 5.34
CA VAL A 170 16.76 3.13 4.47
C VAL A 170 15.41 3.14 5.20
N PRO A 171 14.42 3.91 4.71
CA PRO A 171 13.09 3.93 5.30
C PRO A 171 12.30 2.65 5.03
N VAL A 172 11.37 2.35 5.95
CA VAL A 172 10.58 1.12 5.91
C VAL A 172 9.08 1.39 6.06
N ILE A 173 8.27 0.71 5.25
CA ILE A 173 6.83 0.65 5.41
C ILE A 173 6.47 -0.71 5.99
N ILE A 174 5.90 -0.72 7.19
CA ILE A 174 5.49 -1.93 7.90
C ILE A 174 3.97 -2.04 7.98
N SER A 175 3.47 -3.26 8.00
CA SER A 175 2.06 -3.55 8.27
C SER A 175 1.83 -3.66 9.78
N PRO A 176 0.78 -3.07 10.38
CA PRO A 176 0.47 -3.24 11.80
C PRO A 176 0.06 -4.69 12.10
N ALA A 177 -0.02 -5.06 13.38
CA ALA A 177 -0.61 -6.33 13.79
C ALA A 177 -2.07 -6.47 13.30
N GLY A 178 -2.52 -7.70 13.07
CA GLY A 178 -3.92 -7.97 12.75
C GLY A 178 -4.39 -7.55 11.35
N ALA A 179 -3.48 -7.41 10.37
CA ALA A 179 -3.82 -7.14 8.97
C ALA A 179 -4.69 -8.23 8.28
N SER A 180 -4.77 -9.45 8.83
CA SER A 180 -5.73 -10.49 8.45
C SER A 180 -6.22 -11.24 9.69
N THR A 181 -7.50 -11.62 9.70
CA THR A 181 -8.27 -12.14 10.84
C THR A 181 -7.78 -13.48 11.41
N LEU A 182 -6.81 -14.15 10.79
CA LEU A 182 -6.32 -15.47 11.24
C LEU A 182 -4.79 -15.64 11.23
N GLY A 183 -4.03 -14.85 10.45
CA GLY A 183 -2.57 -15.01 10.31
C GLY A 183 -1.72 -13.84 10.79
N ALA A 184 -2.28 -12.64 10.92
CA ALA A 184 -1.50 -11.42 11.14
C ALA A 184 -1.18 -11.09 12.60
N ASN A 185 -1.62 -11.92 13.54
CA ASN A 185 -1.21 -11.88 14.95
C ASN A 185 -0.13 -12.91 15.25
N THR A 186 0.27 -13.70 14.25
CA THR A 186 1.33 -14.69 14.36
C THR A 186 2.61 -14.09 13.79
N PRO A 187 3.77 -14.35 14.37
CA PRO A 187 5.03 -13.99 13.76
C PRO A 187 5.21 -14.69 12.40
N ASP A 188 5.95 -14.05 11.50
CA ASP A 188 6.20 -14.60 10.15
C ASP A 188 6.99 -15.92 10.20
N ASN A 189 7.76 -16.16 11.27
CA ASN A 189 8.43 -17.44 11.52
C ASN A 189 7.95 -18.09 12.81
N ALA A 190 7.90 -19.42 12.81
CA ALA A 190 7.50 -20.21 13.96
C ALA A 190 8.39 -20.02 15.22
N TRP A 191 9.64 -19.57 15.04
CA TRP A 191 10.61 -19.37 16.12
C TRP A 191 10.69 -17.92 16.62
N ASP A 192 9.99 -16.99 15.96
CA ASP A 192 9.98 -15.59 16.39
C ASP A 192 9.08 -15.43 17.63
N PRO A 193 9.39 -14.47 18.53
CA PRO A 193 8.54 -14.17 19.68
C PRO A 193 7.10 -13.85 19.26
N TYR A 194 6.11 -14.39 19.97
CA TYR A 194 4.68 -14.24 19.62
C TYR A 194 4.20 -12.78 19.53
N ASP A 195 4.84 -11.87 20.25
CA ASP A 195 4.54 -10.44 20.31
C ASP A 195 5.24 -9.61 19.23
N THR A 196 6.06 -10.24 18.38
CA THR A 196 6.80 -9.58 17.28
C THR A 196 5.95 -8.65 16.42
N PRO A 197 4.70 -9.00 16.02
CA PRO A 197 3.85 -8.10 15.22
C PRO A 197 3.60 -6.75 15.89
N TYR A 198 3.61 -6.70 17.23
CA TYR A 198 3.35 -5.49 18.01
C TYR A 198 4.64 -4.73 18.35
N VAL A 199 5.71 -5.46 18.71
CA VAL A 199 6.98 -4.91 19.21
C VAL A 199 7.86 -4.32 18.10
N LYS A 200 7.74 -4.81 16.86
CA LYS A 200 8.62 -4.43 15.73
C LYS A 200 8.70 -2.92 15.49
N ALA A 201 7.59 -2.19 15.60
CA ALA A 201 7.56 -0.74 15.41
C ALA A 201 8.37 -0.02 16.50
N GLY A 202 8.26 -0.48 17.75
CA GLY A 202 9.05 0.03 18.87
C GLY A 202 10.54 -0.24 18.71
N LEU A 203 10.93 -1.42 18.18
CA LEU A 203 12.33 -1.75 17.89
C LEU A 203 12.91 -0.87 16.78
N LEU A 204 12.17 -0.66 15.70
CA LEU A 204 12.58 0.23 14.61
C LEU A 204 12.74 1.67 15.09
N ALA A 205 11.80 2.15 15.89
CA ALA A 205 11.88 3.48 16.50
C ALA A 205 13.12 3.62 17.39
N LYS A 206 13.41 2.63 18.26
CA LYS A 206 14.59 2.62 19.13
C LYS A 206 15.90 2.58 18.34
N ALA A 207 15.92 1.90 17.20
CA ALA A 207 17.08 1.85 16.32
C ALA A 207 17.28 3.14 15.49
N GLY A 208 16.34 4.10 15.54
CA GLY A 208 16.40 5.32 14.75
C GLY A 208 16.04 5.12 13.27
N VAL A 209 15.42 3.99 12.91
CA VAL A 209 14.95 3.74 11.55
C VAL A 209 13.69 4.56 11.30
N LYS A 210 13.65 5.29 10.19
CA LYS A 210 12.42 5.98 9.76
C LYS A 210 11.42 4.96 9.22
N PHE A 211 10.22 4.93 9.78
CA PHE A 211 9.19 3.99 9.33
C PHE A 211 7.81 4.62 9.28
N CYS A 212 6.93 4.02 8.48
CA CYS A 212 5.50 4.32 8.49
C CYS A 212 4.67 3.03 8.43
N PHE A 213 3.36 3.17 8.69
CA PHE A 213 2.43 2.06 8.61
C PHE A 213 1.65 2.05 7.30
N GLN A 214 1.37 0.86 6.77
CA GLN A 214 0.44 0.65 5.66
C GLN A 214 -0.75 -0.21 6.07
N ALA A 215 -1.90 0.03 5.43
CA ALA A 215 -3.01 -0.92 5.45
C ALA A 215 -2.76 -1.98 4.36
N GLY A 216 -2.82 -3.27 4.73
CA GLY A 216 -2.60 -4.37 3.78
C GLY A 216 -3.72 -4.51 2.73
N SER A 217 -4.88 -3.90 2.96
CA SER A 217 -6.01 -3.85 2.03
C SER A 217 -6.82 -2.57 2.24
N SER A 218 -7.64 -2.23 1.24
CA SER A 218 -8.58 -1.10 1.31
C SER A 218 -9.60 -1.22 2.45
N SER A 219 -9.99 -2.46 2.80
CA SER A 219 -10.94 -2.73 3.89
C SER A 219 -10.38 -2.37 5.26
N GLU A 220 -9.06 -2.43 5.44
CA GLU A 220 -8.41 -2.21 6.74
C GLU A 220 -7.91 -0.77 6.93
N THR A 221 -8.00 0.09 5.91
CA THR A 221 -7.52 1.47 5.98
C THR A 221 -8.18 2.26 7.09
N MET A 222 -9.49 2.06 7.33
CA MET A 222 -10.22 2.77 8.38
C MET A 222 -9.75 2.39 9.79
N ASN A 223 -9.23 1.17 9.97
CA ASN A 223 -8.77 0.65 11.25
C ASN A 223 -7.27 0.88 11.48
N LEU A 224 -6.55 1.41 10.48
CA LEU A 224 -5.10 1.55 10.53
C LEU A 224 -4.59 2.31 11.76
N PRO A 225 -5.15 3.48 12.16
CA PRO A 225 -4.67 4.20 13.33
C PRO A 225 -4.81 3.39 14.62
N ALA A 226 -5.98 2.75 14.81
CA ALA A 226 -6.26 1.96 16.01
C ALA A 226 -5.42 0.67 16.06
N LYS A 227 -5.14 0.04 14.91
CA LYS A 227 -4.22 -1.11 14.83
C LYS A 227 -2.78 -0.72 15.11
N ALA A 228 -2.32 0.39 14.54
CA ALA A 228 -0.97 0.91 14.80
C ALA A 228 -0.81 1.32 16.28
N ALA A 229 -1.87 1.81 16.91
CA ALA A 229 -1.90 2.14 18.34
C ALA A 229 -1.60 0.96 19.25
N GLN A 230 -1.86 -0.27 18.82
CA GLN A 230 -1.53 -1.47 19.61
C GLN A 230 -0.03 -1.56 19.89
N SER A 231 0.83 -1.10 18.97
CA SER A 231 2.29 -1.05 19.20
C SER A 231 2.70 -0.14 20.36
N CYS A 232 1.86 0.83 20.76
CA CYS A 232 2.16 1.66 21.93
C CYS A 232 2.12 0.89 23.24
N ALA A 233 1.24 -0.11 23.36
CA ALA A 233 1.21 -0.99 24.52
C ALA A 233 2.49 -1.84 24.64
N TYR A 234 3.25 -1.99 23.54
CA TYR A 234 4.47 -2.80 23.45
C TYR A 234 5.75 -1.94 23.33
N GLY A 235 5.69 -0.66 23.72
CA GLY A 235 6.87 0.18 23.91
C GLY A 235 7.16 1.19 22.81
N LEU A 236 6.26 1.40 21.85
CA LEU A 236 6.30 2.56 20.94
C LEU A 236 5.72 3.81 21.65
N SER A 237 6.42 4.94 21.62
CA SER A 237 5.84 6.18 22.18
C SER A 237 4.69 6.70 21.32
N ARG A 238 3.70 7.37 21.95
CA ARG A 238 2.58 7.98 21.22
C ARG A 238 3.05 9.02 20.20
N GLU A 239 4.10 9.77 20.52
CA GLU A 239 4.71 10.73 19.59
C GLU A 239 5.33 10.05 18.37
N ALA A 240 6.05 8.94 18.58
CA ALA A 240 6.64 8.18 17.48
C ALA A 240 5.54 7.54 16.61
N LEU A 241 4.44 7.08 17.19
CA LEU A 241 3.28 6.60 16.46
C LEU A 241 2.65 7.71 15.60
N LEU A 242 2.38 8.88 16.19
CA LEU A 242 1.81 10.03 15.47
C LEU A 242 2.71 10.43 14.31
N ARG A 243 4.02 10.51 14.54
CA ARG A 243 5.00 10.84 13.50
C ARG A 243 5.04 9.77 12.40
N ALA A 244 5.02 8.48 12.75
CA ALA A 244 4.99 7.36 11.82
C ALA A 244 3.75 7.38 10.90
N LEU A 245 2.60 7.81 11.42
CA LEU A 245 1.34 7.90 10.66
C LEU A 245 1.18 9.21 9.86
N THR A 246 2.00 10.23 10.14
CA THR A 246 1.86 11.57 9.53
C THR A 246 3.14 11.99 8.79
N LEU A 247 4.08 12.61 9.50
CA LEU A 247 5.27 13.22 8.94
C LEU A 247 6.23 12.20 8.31
N ASP A 248 6.51 11.09 9.00
CA ASP A 248 7.43 10.08 8.49
C ASP A 248 6.84 9.42 7.23
N ALA A 249 5.54 9.12 7.20
CA ALA A 249 4.85 8.64 6.00
C ALA A 249 4.98 9.63 4.83
N ALA A 250 4.76 10.92 5.08
CA ALA A 250 4.88 11.95 4.05
C ALA A 250 6.32 12.09 3.53
N GLN A 251 7.31 12.03 4.43
CA GLN A 251 8.74 12.08 4.06
C GLN A 251 9.18 10.86 3.26
N ILE A 252 8.71 9.66 3.63
CA ILE A 252 8.98 8.41 2.90
C ILE A 252 8.42 8.47 1.49
N LEU A 253 7.23 9.05 1.31
CA LEU A 253 6.59 9.22 0.01
C LEU A 253 7.15 10.41 -0.80
N GLY A 254 8.02 11.24 -0.21
CA GLY A 254 8.60 12.41 -0.88
C GLY A 254 7.67 13.62 -0.95
N VAL A 255 6.63 13.67 -0.12
CA VAL A 255 5.65 14.77 -0.03
C VAL A 255 5.67 15.47 1.34
N GLY A 256 6.70 15.22 2.15
CA GLY A 256 6.87 15.80 3.50
C GLY A 256 6.92 17.33 3.54
N ASP A 257 7.28 17.97 2.43
CA ASP A 257 7.27 19.44 2.30
C ASP A 257 5.86 20.01 2.17
N LYS A 258 4.89 19.19 1.74
CA LYS A 258 3.50 19.60 1.49
C LYS A 258 2.55 19.13 2.57
N VAL A 259 2.76 17.94 3.14
CA VAL A 259 1.81 17.29 4.08
C VAL A 259 2.54 16.62 5.24
N GLY A 260 1.79 16.29 6.30
CA GLY A 260 2.27 15.47 7.41
C GLY A 260 2.65 16.23 8.68
N SER A 261 2.66 17.57 8.68
CA SER A 261 2.79 18.39 9.88
C SER A 261 1.94 19.67 9.79
N LEU A 262 1.67 20.26 10.95
CA LEU A 262 0.96 21.54 11.06
C LEU A 262 1.97 22.70 11.10
N GLU A 263 2.50 23.04 9.93
CA GLU A 263 3.49 24.11 9.76
C GLU A 263 3.03 25.11 8.68
N PRO A 264 3.37 26.40 8.80
CA PRO A 264 3.05 27.39 7.78
C PRO A 264 3.57 26.98 6.40
N GLY A 265 2.74 27.11 5.37
CA GLY A 265 3.09 26.77 3.98
C GLY A 265 2.75 25.33 3.56
N LYS A 266 2.33 24.47 4.49
CA LYS A 266 1.84 23.11 4.18
C LYS A 266 0.34 23.11 3.88
N VAL A 267 -0.12 22.04 3.22
CA VAL A 267 -1.54 21.81 2.92
C VAL A 267 -2.29 21.58 4.22
N ALA A 268 -3.39 22.33 4.41
CA ALA A 268 -4.23 22.28 5.60
C ALA A 268 -5.14 21.05 5.63
N ASN A 269 -4.54 19.87 5.83
CA ASN A 269 -5.23 18.62 6.13
C ASN A 269 -5.21 18.38 7.63
N LEU A 270 -6.34 18.55 8.29
CA LEU A 270 -6.43 18.45 9.75
C LEU A 270 -7.73 17.81 10.19
N ILE A 271 -7.66 17.09 11.31
CA ILE A 271 -8.81 16.54 11.99
C ILE A 271 -8.84 17.12 13.41
N VAL A 272 -10.04 17.38 13.92
CA VAL A 272 -10.27 17.77 15.30
C VAL A 272 -11.01 16.63 15.95
N THR A 273 -10.38 16.01 16.94
CA THR A 273 -10.94 14.87 17.66
C THR A 273 -11.34 15.27 19.08
N GLU A 274 -12.39 14.64 19.57
CA GLU A 274 -12.68 14.59 21.00
C GLU A 274 -12.03 13.33 21.58
N GLY A 275 -11.08 13.54 22.49
CA GLY A 275 -10.24 12.48 23.03
C GLY A 275 -9.06 12.11 22.12
N ASP A 276 -8.45 10.97 22.43
CA ASP A 276 -7.29 10.45 21.71
C ASP A 276 -7.69 9.89 20.33
N PRO A 277 -7.07 10.36 19.22
CA PRO A 277 -7.38 9.87 17.86
C PRO A 277 -7.00 8.40 17.63
N PHE A 278 -6.22 7.79 18.52
CA PHE A 278 -5.77 6.40 18.42
C PHE A 278 -6.67 5.41 19.17
N GLU A 279 -7.61 5.89 19.97
CA GLU A 279 -8.58 5.07 20.69
C GLU A 279 -9.85 4.84 19.85
N PHE A 280 -10.44 3.65 19.94
CA PHE A 280 -11.71 3.34 19.27
C PHE A 280 -12.89 4.17 19.78
N THR A 281 -12.79 4.66 21.01
CA THR A 281 -13.78 5.56 21.64
C THR A 281 -13.61 7.01 21.21
N GLY A 282 -12.48 7.37 20.60
CA GLY A 282 -12.24 8.71 20.07
C GLY A 282 -13.21 9.04 18.96
N SER A 283 -13.71 10.29 18.94
CA SER A 283 -14.63 10.74 17.90
C SER A 283 -14.05 11.92 17.13
N VAL A 284 -14.07 11.84 15.80
CA VAL A 284 -13.69 12.96 14.94
C VAL A 284 -14.86 13.94 14.87
N ARG A 285 -14.65 15.17 15.33
CA ARG A 285 -15.65 16.25 15.35
C ARG A 285 -15.62 17.09 14.08
N TYR A 286 -14.41 17.41 13.60
CA TYR A 286 -14.22 18.17 12.37
C TYR A 286 -13.11 17.57 11.53
N ALA A 287 -13.25 17.64 10.21
CA ALA A 287 -12.20 17.27 9.27
C ALA A 287 -12.10 18.37 8.22
N PHE A 288 -10.87 18.78 7.90
CA PHE A 288 -10.57 19.70 6.82
C PHE A 288 -9.58 19.05 5.88
N ILE A 289 -9.85 19.18 4.58
CA ILE A 289 -8.99 18.70 3.51
C ILE A 289 -8.71 19.90 2.62
N GLU A 290 -7.44 20.21 2.42
CA GLU A 290 -7.00 21.39 1.65
C GLU A 290 -7.61 22.71 2.18
N GLY A 291 -7.78 22.80 3.50
CA GLY A 291 -8.40 23.95 4.17
C GLY A 291 -9.93 24.01 4.07
N GLN A 292 -10.56 23.08 3.34
CA GLN A 292 -12.01 23.04 3.18
C GLN A 292 -12.64 22.08 4.21
N PRO A 293 -13.66 22.51 4.97
CA PRO A 293 -14.36 21.65 5.91
C PRO A 293 -15.10 20.53 5.17
N ARG A 294 -15.05 19.31 5.70
CA ARG A 294 -15.78 18.15 5.20
C ARG A 294 -16.93 17.80 6.14
N ALA A 295 -18.08 17.48 5.54
CA ALA A 295 -19.24 17.05 6.30
C ALA A 295 -18.96 15.67 6.92
N MET A 296 -19.21 15.55 8.23
CA MET A 296 -19.03 14.28 8.96
C MET A 296 -20.24 13.33 8.82
N THR A 297 -21.21 13.69 7.99
CA THR A 297 -22.38 12.86 7.69
C THR A 297 -21.99 11.74 6.74
N THR A 298 -22.18 10.50 7.18
CA THR A 298 -22.02 9.29 6.38
C THR A 298 -23.38 8.68 6.02
N LYS A 299 -23.40 7.80 5.02
CA LYS A 299 -24.60 6.99 4.70
C LYS A 299 -25.14 6.25 5.93
N HIS A 300 -24.26 5.77 6.81
CA HIS A 300 -24.66 5.12 8.06
C HIS A 300 -25.39 6.08 9.02
N THR A 301 -24.87 7.30 9.21
CA THR A 301 -25.54 8.31 10.05
C THR A 301 -26.88 8.75 9.44
N MET A 302 -26.95 8.93 8.12
CA MET A 302 -28.19 9.28 7.43
C MET A 302 -29.26 8.20 7.58
N LEU A 303 -28.88 6.93 7.42
CA LEU A 303 -29.81 5.80 7.59
C LEU A 303 -30.23 5.64 9.06
N ARG A 304 -29.28 5.75 10.01
CA ARG A 304 -29.58 5.73 11.45
C ARG A 304 -30.65 6.78 11.78
N ASP A 305 -30.45 8.02 11.36
CA ASP A 305 -31.35 9.12 11.68
C ASP A 305 -32.72 8.92 10.99
N LYS A 306 -32.73 8.42 9.73
CA LYS A 306 -33.95 8.07 8.99
C LYS A 306 -34.79 6.99 9.68
N TYR A 307 -34.16 5.93 10.21
CA TYR A 307 -34.88 4.81 10.85
C TYR A 307 -35.22 5.09 12.31
N MET A 308 -34.39 5.83 13.05
CA MET A 308 -34.70 6.25 14.42
C MET A 308 -35.92 7.16 14.47
N ALA A 309 -36.15 7.97 13.42
CA ALA A 309 -37.36 8.78 13.32
C ALA A 309 -38.66 7.96 13.19
N ARG A 310 -38.59 6.67 12.80
CA ARG A 310 -39.77 5.78 12.70
C ARG A 310 -40.15 5.10 14.01
N LEU A 311 -39.25 5.12 15.00
CA LEU A 311 -39.50 4.55 16.34
C LEU A 311 -40.26 5.52 17.26
N ARG A 312 -40.51 6.75 16.80
CA ARG A 312 -41.32 7.77 17.46
C ARG A 312 -42.71 7.79 16.85
#